data_AF-A0A9W8AVK9-F1
#
_entry.id   AF-A0A9W8AVK9-F1
#
_cell.length_a   1.000
_cell.length_b   1.000
_cell.length_c   1.000
_cell.angle_alpha   90.00
_cell.angle_beta   90.00
_cell.angle_gamma   90.00
#
_symmetry.space_group_name_H-M   'P 1'
#
loop_
_entity.id
_entity.type
_entity.pdbx_description
1 polymer ?
#
loop_
_entity_poly.entity_id
_entity_poly.type
_entity_poly.pdbx_seq_one_letter_code
_entity_poly.pdbx_strand_id
1 'polypeptide(L)'
;MRAAFTAAGLDKLAYQPDDDGSAGATWPTLGDMISKNQRAVIFSSDHADTASVPWILPESQYVWQTSWQVLANDAFTCTIDRPKQPPYGPLQVLNHFVYTSMQLLDKNIMMADSSAASQTNSLDSLEAHYQQCDSTYATLPSSNADGDPNNSTAALIPNFVTVDFYDTGDLFRFVANLNNVTYHPNETKQSAASHPSGG
;
A
#
# COMPACT_ATOMS: atom_id res chain seq x y z
N MET A 1 -2.34 -1.67 -24.72
CA MET A 1 -1.42 -1.07 -23.72
C MET A 1 -0.08 -0.64 -24.31
N ARG A 2 0.70 -1.54 -24.96
CA ARG A 2 2.03 -1.23 -25.54
C ARG A 2 2.10 0.07 -26.37
N ALA A 3 1.21 0.25 -27.35
CA ALA A 3 1.24 1.44 -28.22
C ALA A 3 1.05 2.75 -27.44
N ALA A 4 0.19 2.77 -26.42
CA ALA A 4 -0.02 3.95 -25.58
C ALA A 4 1.22 4.28 -24.74
N PHE A 5 1.87 3.24 -24.20
CA PHE A 5 3.13 3.38 -23.46
C PHE A 5 4.26 3.96 -24.31
N THR A 6 4.45 3.43 -25.52
CA THR A 6 5.45 3.92 -26.47
C THR A 6 5.15 5.35 -26.91
N ALA A 7 3.88 5.68 -27.18
CA ALA A 7 3.48 7.04 -27.52
C ALA A 7 3.77 8.05 -26.40
N ALA A 8 3.61 7.63 -25.13
CA ALA A 8 3.94 8.42 -23.96
C ALA A 8 5.45 8.40 -23.60
N GLY A 9 6.25 7.54 -24.24
CA GLY A 9 7.65 7.30 -23.91
C GLY A 9 7.86 6.59 -22.56
N LEU A 10 6.81 6.04 -21.96
CA LEU A 10 6.86 5.36 -20.66
C LEU A 10 7.54 4.00 -20.74
N ASP A 11 7.51 3.34 -21.90
CA ASP A 11 8.23 2.08 -22.14
C ASP A 11 9.75 2.22 -21.95
N LYS A 12 10.31 3.40 -22.18
CA LYS A 12 11.73 3.71 -21.95
C LYS A 12 12.07 4.03 -20.50
N LEU A 13 11.06 4.33 -19.69
CA LEU A 13 11.18 4.64 -18.27
C LEU A 13 10.80 3.46 -17.39
N ALA A 14 10.03 2.51 -17.91
CA ALA A 14 9.51 1.42 -17.12
C ALA A 14 10.60 0.38 -16.82
N TYR A 15 10.66 -0.03 -15.56
CA TYR A 15 11.46 -1.13 -15.09
C TYR A 15 10.93 -2.42 -15.70
N GLN A 16 11.85 -3.18 -16.27
CA GLN A 16 11.61 -4.51 -16.79
C GLN A 16 12.63 -5.44 -16.12
N PRO A 17 12.18 -6.39 -15.30
CA PRO A 17 13.03 -7.43 -14.74
C PRO A 17 13.62 -8.31 -15.86
N ASP A 18 14.84 -8.79 -15.63
CA ASP A 18 15.50 -9.77 -16.52
C ASP A 18 15.00 -11.20 -16.27
N ASP A 19 14.36 -11.45 -15.12
CA ASP A 19 13.71 -12.70 -14.74
C ASP A 19 12.17 -12.60 -14.82
N ASP A 20 11.49 -13.71 -14.57
CA ASP A 20 10.03 -13.80 -14.63
C ASP A 20 9.32 -13.20 -13.41
N GLY A 21 10.05 -12.49 -12.53
CA GLY A 21 9.46 -11.87 -11.36
C GLY A 21 9.06 -12.83 -10.25
N SER A 22 9.51 -14.09 -10.29
CA SER A 22 9.29 -15.04 -9.22
C SER A 22 9.82 -14.51 -7.88
N ALA A 23 9.16 -14.90 -6.78
CA ALA A 23 9.58 -14.56 -5.44
C ALA A 23 11.06 -14.89 -5.23
N GLY A 24 11.89 -13.85 -5.07
CA GLY A 24 13.35 -13.95 -5.08
C GLY A 24 14.05 -13.13 -6.17
N ALA A 25 13.30 -12.46 -7.06
CA ALA A 25 13.87 -11.49 -7.99
C ALA A 25 14.60 -10.38 -7.22
N THR A 26 15.88 -10.19 -7.50
CA THR A 26 16.68 -9.15 -6.86
C THR A 26 16.26 -7.79 -7.42
N TRP A 27 15.67 -6.94 -6.58
CA TRP A 27 15.37 -5.57 -6.99
C TRP A 27 16.66 -4.80 -7.30
N PRO A 28 16.71 -4.03 -8.39
CA PRO A 28 17.81 -3.10 -8.62
C PRO A 28 17.85 -2.04 -7.52
N THR A 29 19.05 -1.49 -7.27
CA THR A 29 19.12 -0.31 -6.41
C THR A 29 18.49 0.91 -7.12
N LEU A 30 18.09 1.92 -6.35
CA LEU A 30 17.63 3.19 -6.93
C LEU A 30 18.71 3.81 -7.85
N GLY A 31 19.99 3.66 -7.50
CA GLY A 31 21.11 4.12 -8.32
C GLY A 31 21.18 3.41 -9.68
N ASP A 32 20.95 2.09 -9.70
CA ASP A 32 20.89 1.31 -10.94
C ASP A 32 19.69 1.72 -11.81
N MET A 33 18.52 1.89 -11.19
CA MET A 33 17.30 2.34 -11.87
C MET A 33 17.48 3.72 -12.53
N ILE A 34 18.11 4.67 -11.82
CA ILE A 34 18.44 5.99 -12.35
C ILE A 34 19.43 5.87 -13.51
N SER A 35 20.49 5.09 -13.34
CA SER A 35 21.56 4.93 -14.33
C SER A 35 21.07 4.27 -15.63
N LYS A 36 20.13 3.32 -15.51
CA LYS A 36 19.48 2.64 -16.65
C LYS A 36 18.30 3.42 -17.24
N ASN A 37 17.97 4.59 -16.69
CA ASN A 37 16.77 5.36 -17.02
C ASN A 37 15.45 4.59 -16.79
N GLN A 38 15.44 3.52 -15.99
CA GLN A 38 14.28 2.71 -15.67
C GLN A 38 13.69 3.13 -14.31
N ARG A 39 13.00 4.27 -14.29
CA ARG A 39 12.58 4.97 -13.07
C ARG A 39 11.08 4.83 -12.75
N ALA A 40 10.35 4.01 -13.50
CA ALA A 40 8.93 3.74 -13.26
C ALA A 40 8.71 2.24 -13.04
N VAL A 41 8.10 1.85 -11.92
CA VAL A 41 7.67 0.47 -11.66
C VAL A 41 6.16 0.43 -11.82
N ILE A 42 5.65 -0.56 -12.56
CA ILE A 42 4.25 -0.59 -12.96
C ILE A 42 3.70 -1.97 -12.66
N PHE A 43 2.67 -2.00 -11.84
CA PHE A 43 1.94 -3.22 -11.50
C PHE A 43 0.57 -3.21 -12.16
N SER A 44 0.08 -4.39 -12.51
CA SER A 44 -1.32 -4.65 -12.81
C SER A 44 -1.87 -5.64 -11.80
N SER A 45 -2.97 -5.28 -11.16
CA SER A 45 -3.67 -6.12 -10.19
C SER A 45 -4.31 -7.36 -10.82
N ASP A 46 -4.56 -7.30 -12.12
CA ASP A 46 -5.11 -8.39 -12.93
C ASP A 46 -4.52 -8.35 -14.36
N HIS A 47 -4.52 -9.48 -15.05
CA HIS A 47 -4.24 -9.58 -16.49
C HIS A 47 -2.91 -8.95 -16.97
N ALA A 48 -1.83 -9.04 -16.18
CA ALA A 48 -0.49 -8.69 -16.66
C ALA A 48 -0.03 -9.70 -17.73
N ASP A 49 0.10 -9.24 -18.98
CA ASP A 49 0.67 -10.01 -20.09
C ASP A 49 2.14 -9.60 -20.27
N THR A 50 3.02 -10.20 -19.49
CA THR A 50 4.46 -9.91 -19.51
C THR A 50 5.12 -10.36 -20.82
N ALA A 51 4.52 -11.28 -21.58
CA ALA A 51 5.01 -11.63 -22.92
C ALA A 51 4.81 -10.48 -23.92
N SER A 52 3.63 -9.84 -23.87
CA SER A 52 3.32 -8.72 -24.76
C SER A 52 3.75 -7.36 -24.21
N VAL A 53 3.87 -7.18 -22.90
CA VAL A 53 4.21 -5.91 -22.24
C VAL A 53 5.06 -6.19 -20.98
N PRO A 54 6.37 -6.49 -21.14
CA PRO A 54 7.20 -7.05 -20.07
C PRO A 54 7.47 -6.10 -18.90
N TRP A 55 7.14 -4.81 -19.04
CA TRP A 55 7.29 -3.80 -18.00
C TRP A 55 6.00 -3.55 -17.18
N ILE A 56 4.92 -4.29 -17.45
CA ILE A 56 3.73 -4.31 -16.59
C ILE A 56 3.77 -5.61 -15.80
N LEU A 57 4.09 -5.48 -14.51
CA LEU A 57 4.35 -6.60 -13.63
C LEU A 57 3.04 -7.09 -12.98
N PRO A 58 2.83 -8.41 -12.83
CA PRO A 58 1.70 -8.94 -12.07
C PRO A 58 1.86 -8.57 -10.58
N GLU A 59 0.96 -7.74 -10.06
CA GLU A 59 1.02 -7.28 -8.66
C GLU A 59 1.16 -8.46 -7.68
N SER A 60 0.41 -9.55 -7.91
CA SER A 60 0.37 -10.72 -7.04
C SER A 60 1.70 -11.45 -6.85
N GLN A 61 2.71 -11.19 -7.70
CA GLN A 61 4.05 -11.77 -7.54
C GLN A 61 4.98 -10.89 -6.70
N TYR A 62 4.73 -9.58 -6.66
CA TYR A 62 5.64 -8.60 -6.05
C TYR A 62 5.09 -7.97 -4.78
N VAL A 63 3.76 -7.87 -4.68
CA VAL A 63 3.06 -7.13 -3.65
C VAL A 63 2.13 -8.06 -2.90
N TRP A 64 2.16 -7.96 -1.57
CA TRP A 64 1.18 -8.58 -0.70
C TRP A 64 0.51 -7.55 0.21
N GLN A 65 -0.70 -7.83 0.65
CA GLN A 65 -1.51 -6.81 1.34
C GLN A 65 -2.54 -7.36 2.33
N THR A 66 -2.89 -6.53 3.31
CA THR A 66 -4.04 -6.74 4.21
C THR A 66 -5.36 -6.62 3.46
N SER A 67 -6.48 -6.99 4.10
CA SER A 67 -7.82 -6.94 3.50
C SER A 67 -8.13 -5.58 2.88
N TRP A 68 -8.66 -5.59 1.66
CA TRP A 68 -9.20 -4.42 0.96
C TRP A 68 -10.70 -4.23 1.22
N GLN A 69 -11.30 -5.01 2.14
CA GLN A 69 -12.69 -4.88 2.58
C GLN A 69 -12.80 -5.07 4.09
N VAL A 70 -13.03 -3.98 4.79
CA VAL A 70 -13.28 -3.94 6.25
C VAL A 70 -14.53 -3.08 6.47
N LEU A 71 -15.52 -3.56 7.22
CA LEU A 71 -16.68 -2.74 7.57
C LEU A 71 -16.33 -1.76 8.69
N ALA A 72 -16.98 -0.61 8.77
CA ALA A 72 -16.68 0.45 9.75
C ALA A 72 -16.68 0.00 11.22
N ASN A 73 -17.37 -1.09 11.56
CA ASN A 73 -17.44 -1.63 12.91
C ASN A 73 -16.62 -2.92 13.11
N ASP A 74 -15.92 -3.36 12.07
CA ASP A 74 -15.07 -4.55 12.12
C ASP A 74 -13.62 -4.15 12.46
N ALA A 75 -12.90 -5.07 13.08
CA ALA A 75 -11.48 -4.88 13.34
C ALA A 75 -10.66 -5.06 12.06
N PHE A 76 -9.63 -4.24 11.91
CA PHE A 76 -8.56 -4.56 10.97
C PHE A 76 -7.89 -5.88 11.36
N THR A 77 -7.43 -6.64 10.37
CA THR A 77 -6.74 -7.90 10.59
C THR A 77 -5.48 -7.96 9.75
N CYS A 78 -4.50 -8.71 10.23
CA CYS A 78 -3.22 -8.91 9.57
C CYS A 78 -3.18 -10.27 8.83
N THR A 79 -4.35 -10.72 8.35
CA THR A 79 -4.40 -11.84 7.42
C THR A 79 -4.07 -11.30 6.02
N ILE A 80 -3.09 -11.91 5.37
CA ILE A 80 -2.73 -11.56 3.99
C ILE A 80 -3.87 -11.97 3.06
N ASP A 81 -4.47 -11.02 2.35
CA ASP A 81 -5.63 -11.28 1.46
C ASP A 81 -5.23 -11.45 -0.01
N ARG A 82 -4.14 -10.81 -0.43
CA ARG A 82 -3.62 -10.86 -1.81
C ARG A 82 -2.09 -10.90 -1.77
N PRO A 83 -1.44 -11.88 -2.42
CA PRO A 83 -2.03 -13.18 -2.78
C PRO A 83 -2.44 -13.96 -1.51
N LYS A 84 -3.43 -14.85 -1.61
CA LYS A 84 -3.93 -15.61 -0.44
C LYS A 84 -2.95 -16.65 0.10
N GLN A 85 -1.96 -17.04 -0.70
CA GLN A 85 -1.02 -18.10 -0.38
C GLN A 85 0.39 -17.66 -0.79
N PRO A 86 1.43 -18.11 -0.06
CA PRO A 86 2.81 -17.84 -0.41
C PRO A 86 3.21 -18.50 -1.75
N PRO A 87 4.35 -18.09 -2.35
CA PRO A 87 5.30 -17.11 -1.81
C PRO A 87 4.77 -15.68 -1.91
N TYR A 88 5.16 -14.84 -0.93
CA TYR A 88 4.83 -13.42 -0.93
C TYR A 88 6.00 -12.63 -1.54
N GLY A 89 5.66 -11.61 -2.32
CA GLY A 89 6.65 -10.70 -2.88
C GLY A 89 7.29 -9.81 -1.79
N PRO A 90 8.32 -9.03 -2.14
CA PRO A 90 9.05 -8.22 -1.18
C PRO A 90 8.34 -6.90 -0.81
N LEU A 91 7.24 -6.54 -1.49
CA LEU A 91 6.52 -5.29 -1.24
C LEU A 91 5.23 -5.52 -0.46
N GLN A 92 4.96 -4.66 0.51
CA GLN A 92 3.78 -4.73 1.36
C GLN A 92 2.87 -3.51 1.20
N VAL A 93 1.55 -3.74 1.14
CA VAL A 93 0.52 -2.70 1.30
C VAL A 93 -0.25 -2.92 2.61
N LEU A 94 -0.31 -1.89 3.44
CA LEU A 94 -1.20 -1.81 4.59
C LEU A 94 -2.48 -1.06 4.20
N ASN A 95 -3.55 -1.82 3.89
CA ASN A 95 -4.88 -1.29 3.64
C ASN A 95 -5.57 -0.89 4.94
N HIS A 96 -5.81 0.41 5.12
CA HIS A 96 -6.40 0.98 6.33
C HIS A 96 -7.57 1.92 6.01
N PHE A 97 -8.65 1.34 5.51
CA PHE A 97 -9.88 2.03 5.19
C PHE A 97 -11.08 1.14 5.48
N VAL A 98 -12.25 1.74 5.68
CA VAL A 98 -13.47 1.04 6.04
C VAL A 98 -14.64 1.42 5.15
N TYR A 99 -15.56 0.48 4.99
CA TYR A 99 -16.74 0.61 4.16
C TYR A 99 -18.01 0.65 5.00
N THR A 100 -19.00 1.33 4.45
CA THR A 100 -20.39 1.24 4.86
C THR A 100 -21.23 0.70 3.70
N SER A 101 -22.43 0.23 4.03
CA SER A 101 -23.41 -0.31 3.08
C SER A 101 -24.60 0.63 2.96
N MET A 102 -25.02 0.91 1.73
CA MET A 102 -26.27 1.60 1.45
C MET A 102 -27.15 0.73 0.57
N GLN A 103 -28.40 0.54 1.00
CA GLN A 103 -29.41 -0.10 0.16
C GLN A 103 -29.94 0.91 -0.86
N LEU A 104 -29.76 0.62 -2.15
CA LEU A 104 -30.36 1.37 -3.25
C LEU A 104 -31.23 0.42 -4.07
N LEU A 105 -32.55 0.58 -3.96
CA LEU A 105 -33.54 -0.35 -4.52
C LEU A 105 -33.31 -1.79 -4.00
N ASP A 106 -33.05 -2.74 -4.90
CA ASP A 106 -32.78 -4.15 -4.62
C ASP A 106 -31.27 -4.47 -4.50
N LYS A 107 -30.40 -3.45 -4.56
CA LYS A 107 -28.94 -3.61 -4.50
C LYS A 107 -28.36 -3.05 -3.20
N ASN A 108 -27.47 -3.82 -2.59
CA ASN A 108 -26.58 -3.31 -1.55
C ASN A 108 -25.30 -2.77 -2.21
N ILE A 109 -24.98 -1.50 -1.96
CA ILE A 109 -23.81 -0.82 -2.50
C ILE A 109 -22.84 -0.56 -1.35
N MET A 110 -21.62 -1.07 -1.49
CA MET A 110 -20.50 -0.78 -0.59
C MET A 110 -19.80 0.51 -1.03
N MET A 111 -19.50 1.37 -0.07
CA MET A 111 -18.79 2.62 -0.32
C MET A 111 -17.91 3.01 0.87
N ALA A 112 -16.86 3.79 0.62
CA ALA A 112 -15.98 4.32 1.66
C ALA A 112 -16.80 5.09 2.71
N ASP A 113 -16.57 4.80 3.99
CA ASP A 113 -17.28 5.47 5.07
C ASP A 113 -16.61 6.79 5.46
N SER A 114 -17.03 7.87 4.81
CA SER A 114 -16.55 9.23 5.12
C SER A 114 -16.81 9.66 6.55
N SER A 115 -17.83 9.12 7.23
CA SER A 115 -18.17 9.50 8.61
C SER A 115 -17.22 8.86 9.63
N ALA A 116 -16.63 7.72 9.29
CA ALA A 116 -15.62 7.03 10.10
C ALA A 116 -14.19 7.55 9.83
N ALA A 117 -13.96 8.29 8.74
CA ALA A 117 -12.62 8.65 8.26
C ALA A 117 -11.70 9.29 9.31
N SER A 118 -12.21 10.21 10.15
CA SER A 118 -11.40 10.85 11.20
C SER A 118 -10.97 9.88 12.30
N GLN A 119 -11.80 8.87 12.60
CA GLN A 119 -11.50 7.84 13.59
C GLN A 119 -10.58 6.78 12.99
N THR A 120 -10.91 6.28 11.80
CA THR A 120 -10.09 5.30 11.07
C THR A 120 -8.70 5.86 10.82
N ASN A 121 -8.57 7.06 10.24
CA ASN A 121 -7.26 7.64 9.95
C ASN A 121 -6.59 8.32 11.15
N SER A 122 -7.08 8.11 12.39
CA SER A 122 -6.42 8.63 13.59
C SER A 122 -5.06 7.95 13.81
N LEU A 123 -4.14 8.66 14.45
CA LEU A 123 -2.82 8.10 14.74
C LEU A 123 -2.92 6.79 15.54
N ASP A 124 -3.80 6.74 16.54
CA ASP A 124 -4.00 5.56 17.39
C ASP A 124 -4.50 4.35 16.57
N SER A 125 -5.44 4.56 15.64
CA SER A 125 -5.98 3.49 14.79
C SER A 125 -4.94 2.96 13.80
N LEU A 126 -4.21 3.86 13.13
CA LEU A 126 -3.15 3.51 12.19
C LEU A 126 -2.01 2.75 12.90
N GLU A 127 -1.57 3.26 14.04
CA GLU A 127 -0.48 2.67 14.82
C GLU A 127 -0.89 1.31 15.39
N ALA A 128 -2.11 1.16 15.90
CA ALA A 128 -2.62 -0.12 16.39
C ALA A 128 -2.65 -1.18 15.28
N HIS A 129 -3.13 -0.82 14.09
CA HIS A 129 -3.16 -1.73 12.95
C HIS A 129 -1.74 -2.13 12.51
N TYR A 130 -0.83 -1.15 12.40
CA TYR A 130 0.56 -1.39 12.06
C TYR A 130 1.26 -2.31 13.08
N GLN A 131 1.18 -2.02 14.37
CA GLN A 131 1.83 -2.81 15.42
C GLN A 131 1.30 -4.24 15.49
N GLN A 132 -0.02 -4.41 15.30
CA GLN A 132 -0.61 -5.75 15.19
C GLN A 132 -0.01 -6.53 14.02
N CYS A 133 0.16 -5.86 12.88
CA CYS A 133 0.67 -6.48 11.66
C CYS A 133 2.16 -6.74 11.71
N ASP A 134 2.96 -5.79 12.20
CA ASP A 134 4.40 -5.98 12.44
C ASP A 134 4.64 -7.19 13.36
N SER A 135 3.90 -7.29 14.47
CA SER A 135 3.97 -8.45 15.36
C SER A 135 3.50 -9.75 14.70
N THR A 136 2.49 -9.70 13.84
CA THR A 136 1.99 -10.91 13.13
C THR A 136 3.03 -11.37 12.12
N TYR A 137 3.59 -10.46 11.34
CA TYR A 137 4.48 -10.78 10.23
C TYR A 137 5.90 -11.11 10.66
N ALA A 138 6.34 -10.66 11.84
CA ALA A 138 7.57 -11.13 12.48
C ALA A 138 7.57 -12.66 12.73
N THR A 139 6.40 -13.32 12.70
CA THR A 139 6.28 -14.78 12.82
C THR A 139 6.30 -15.52 11.48
N LEU A 140 6.23 -14.80 10.36
CA LEU A 140 6.33 -15.42 9.04
C LEU A 140 7.77 -15.97 8.84
N PRO A 141 7.91 -17.10 8.12
CA PRO A 141 9.24 -17.57 7.73
C PRO A 141 10.02 -16.45 7.02
N SER A 142 11.31 -16.28 7.35
CA SER A 142 12.16 -15.18 6.88
C SER A 142 12.17 -15.01 5.36
N SER A 143 11.96 -16.09 4.59
CA SER A 143 11.81 -16.03 3.12
C SER A 143 10.56 -15.30 2.62
N ASN A 144 9.63 -14.92 3.50
CA ASN A 144 8.29 -14.43 3.17
C ASN A 144 7.98 -13.04 3.75
N ALA A 145 8.85 -12.50 4.61
CA ALA A 145 8.57 -11.28 5.37
C ALA A 145 9.19 -10.04 4.71
N ASP A 146 10.51 -10.03 4.50
CA ASP A 146 11.28 -8.88 4.00
C ASP A 146 11.90 -9.12 2.61
N GLY A 147 11.69 -10.31 2.04
CA GLY A 147 12.30 -10.73 0.79
C GLY A 147 13.83 -10.95 0.86
N ASP A 148 14.44 -10.81 2.05
CA ASP A 148 15.85 -11.11 2.28
C ASP A 148 15.98 -12.46 2.98
N PRO A 149 16.48 -13.51 2.31
CA PRO A 149 16.65 -14.83 2.92
C PRO A 149 17.62 -14.82 4.13
N ASN A 150 18.33 -13.72 4.39
CA ASN A 150 19.35 -13.61 5.43
C ASN A 150 19.02 -12.63 6.58
N ASN A 151 17.89 -11.91 6.58
CA ASN A 151 17.63 -10.83 7.55
C ASN A 151 16.28 -10.92 8.30
N SER A 152 16.07 -12.07 8.95
CA SER A 152 14.88 -12.47 9.72
C SER A 152 14.36 -11.56 10.85
N THR A 153 14.93 -10.38 11.13
CA THR A 153 14.62 -9.60 12.35
C THR A 153 14.29 -8.12 12.13
N ALA A 154 14.19 -7.66 10.89
CA ALA A 154 13.79 -6.27 10.63
C ALA A 154 12.27 -6.10 10.79
N ALA A 155 11.85 -5.04 11.47
CA ALA A 155 10.44 -4.62 11.49
C ALA A 155 9.97 -4.40 10.05
N LEU A 156 8.79 -4.91 9.71
CA LEU A 156 8.24 -4.80 8.37
C LEU A 156 7.53 -3.47 8.22
N ILE A 157 8.30 -2.46 7.78
CA ILE A 157 7.74 -1.17 7.42
C ILE A 157 7.02 -1.35 6.07
N PRO A 158 5.70 -1.10 5.98
CA PRO A 158 4.98 -1.24 4.73
C PRO A 158 5.51 -0.27 3.68
N ASN A 159 5.66 -0.72 2.44
CA ASN A 159 6.05 0.15 1.32
C ASN A 159 4.93 1.13 0.96
N PHE A 160 3.68 0.69 1.13
CA PHE A 160 2.50 1.48 0.85
C PHE A 160 1.52 1.44 2.02
N VAL A 161 1.01 2.61 2.42
CA VAL A 161 -0.10 2.75 3.36
C VAL A 161 -1.25 3.40 2.60
N THR A 162 -2.38 2.71 2.53
CA THR A 162 -3.55 3.17 1.78
C THR A 162 -4.69 3.47 2.74
N VAL A 163 -5.34 4.61 2.52
CA VAL A 163 -6.51 5.05 3.28
C VAL A 163 -7.49 5.73 2.33
N ASP A 164 -8.76 5.76 2.70
CA ASP A 164 -9.73 6.68 2.11
C ASP A 164 -9.65 8.03 2.82
N PHE A 165 -9.93 9.13 2.09
CA PHE A 165 -9.90 10.49 2.63
C PHE A 165 -8.54 10.86 3.28
N TYR A 166 -7.45 10.70 2.53
CA TYR A 166 -6.06 10.87 3.00
C TYR A 166 -5.76 12.24 3.65
N ASP A 167 -6.58 13.24 3.36
CA ASP A 167 -6.50 14.58 3.93
C ASP A 167 -7.20 14.70 5.29
N THR A 168 -7.94 13.69 5.72
CA THR A 168 -8.59 13.57 7.03
C THR A 168 -7.79 12.66 7.97
N GLY A 169 -7.58 13.11 9.21
CA GLY A 169 -6.80 12.38 10.21
C GLY A 169 -5.29 12.62 10.15
N ASP A 170 -4.53 11.64 10.62
CA ASP A 170 -3.11 11.73 10.97
C ASP A 170 -2.18 10.91 10.04
N LEU A 171 -2.67 10.46 8.87
CA LEU A 171 -1.90 9.63 7.93
C LEU A 171 -0.45 10.10 7.73
N PHE A 172 -0.25 11.37 7.40
CA PHE A 172 1.09 11.89 7.12
C PHE A 172 1.99 11.94 8.36
N ARG A 173 1.41 12.12 9.56
CA ARG A 173 2.15 12.04 10.81
C ARG A 173 2.58 10.60 11.08
N PHE A 174 1.67 9.64 10.88
CA PHE A 174 1.96 8.21 11.00
C PHE A 174 3.08 7.78 10.03
N VAL A 175 2.96 8.13 8.74
CA VAL A 175 4.00 7.80 7.73
C VAL A 175 5.34 8.47 8.05
N ALA A 176 5.34 9.71 8.56
CA ALA A 176 6.57 10.37 9.00
C ALA A 176 7.24 9.63 10.17
N ASN A 177 6.46 9.16 11.14
CA ASN A 177 6.97 8.36 12.26
C ASN A 177 7.60 7.04 11.77
N LEU A 178 6.93 6.32 10.87
CA LEU A 178 7.47 5.08 10.26
C LEU A 178 8.82 5.31 9.57
N ASN A 179 8.98 6.46 8.93
CA ASN A 179 10.21 6.82 8.20
C ASN A 179 11.25 7.54 9.07
N ASN A 180 10.99 7.71 10.38
CA ASN A 180 11.85 8.45 11.30
C ASN A 180 12.20 9.87 10.78
N VAL A 181 11.22 10.56 10.20
CA VAL A 181 11.33 11.96 9.75
C VAL A 181 10.41 12.86 10.56
N THR A 182 10.75 14.14 10.67
CA THR A 182 9.90 15.10 11.37
C THR A 182 8.64 15.39 10.56
N TYR A 183 7.47 15.20 11.16
CA TYR A 183 6.21 15.64 10.57
C TYR A 183 6.07 17.16 10.70
N HIS A 184 5.92 17.83 9.56
CA HIS A 184 5.59 19.26 9.49
C HIS A 184 4.13 19.39 9.02
N PRO A 185 3.18 19.68 9.92
CA PRO A 185 1.80 19.89 9.49
C PRO A 185 1.72 21.09 8.55
N ASN A 186 1.06 20.94 7.41
CA ASN A 186 0.76 22.08 6.54
C ASN A 186 -0.07 23.12 7.34
N GLU A 187 0.33 24.40 7.29
CA GLU A 187 -0.32 25.50 8.00
C GLU A 187 -1.83 25.62 7.69
N THR A 188 -2.29 25.08 6.57
CA THR A 188 -3.71 25.05 6.16
C THR A 188 -4.60 24.11 6.98
N LYS A 189 -4.07 23.06 7.64
CA LYS A 189 -4.91 22.16 8.47
C LYS A 189 -5.21 22.70 9.87
N GLN A 190 -4.41 23.65 10.38
CA GLN A 190 -4.64 24.24 11.71
C GLN A 190 -5.84 25.21 11.75
N SER A 191 -6.26 25.77 10.61
CA SER A 191 -7.35 26.74 10.56
C SER A 191 -8.76 26.14 10.64
N ALA A 192 -8.92 24.84 10.41
CA ALA A 192 -10.24 24.19 10.43
C ALA A 192 -10.69 23.77 11.84
N ALA A 193 -9.76 23.70 12.81
CA ALA A 193 -10.05 23.28 14.18
C ALA A 193 -10.42 24.45 15.13
N SER A 194 -10.46 25.69 14.64
CA SER A 194 -10.61 26.90 15.47
C SER A 194 -11.80 27.79 15.09
N HIS A 195 -12.95 27.20 14.72
CA HIS A 195 -14.22 27.96 14.72
C HIS A 195 -14.95 27.76 16.06
N PRO A 196 -14.90 28.73 16.98
CA PRO A 196 -15.80 28.73 18.13
C PRO A 196 -17.22 29.04 17.64
N SER A 197 -18.17 28.17 17.98
CA SER A 197 -19.60 28.46 17.87
C SER A 197 -19.94 29.61 18.83
N GLY A 198 -20.02 30.83 18.32
CA GLY A 198 -20.59 31.97 19.02
C GLY A 198 -22.09 32.04 18.79
N GLY A 199 -22.86 32.01 19.87
CA GLY A 199 -24.30 32.32 19.89
C GLY A 199 -24.60 33.81 19.89
#